data_AF-A0A957Z1I7-F1
#
_entry.id   AF-A0A957Z1I7-F1
#
_cell.length_a   1.000
_cell.length_b   1.000
_cell.length_c   1.000
_cell.angle_alpha   90.00
_cell.angle_beta   90.00
_cell.angle_gamma   90.00
#
_symmetry.space_group_name_H-M   'P 1'
#
loop_
_entity.id
_entity.type
_entity.pdbx_description
1 polymer ?
#
loop_
_entity_poly.entity_id
_entity_poly.type
_entity_poly.pdbx_seq_one_letter_code
_entity_poly.pdbx_strand_id
1 'polypeptide(L)'
;HWNNNDGGADLDTSHCYMGQARYDQLVDLLPDAHTETAAIVGIDENTALIIEPGEGQCRVMGPGGVTIIRAGQTHHFAGGSTFPATMLGPFHLPAGDSGLPQPVWEETQSRRAAAYAKRQERPEPPAAVLALMEARAAARQEANWAEADSLRARIKEAGWQIMDTPDGPQAEPL
;
A
#
# COMPACT_ATOMS: atom_id res chain seq x y z
N HIS A 1 -0.83 8.05 20.74
CA HIS A 1 -1.81 6.95 20.65
C HIS A 1 -3.07 7.29 21.42
N TRP A 2 -4.21 6.75 21.01
CA TRP A 2 -5.52 7.03 21.59
C TRP A 2 -5.61 6.58 23.06
N ASN A 3 -5.26 5.33 23.33
CA ASN A 3 -5.29 4.71 24.67
C ASN A 3 -3.97 4.81 25.47
N ASN A 4 -3.08 5.76 25.17
CA ASN A 4 -1.81 5.86 25.87
C ASN A 4 -2.01 6.11 27.37
N ASN A 5 -1.27 5.37 28.20
CA ASN A 5 -1.41 5.36 29.65
C ASN A 5 -0.07 5.44 30.41
N ASP A 6 0.99 5.94 29.76
CA ASP A 6 2.32 6.10 30.36
C ASP A 6 2.33 6.96 31.64
N GLY A 7 1.40 7.91 31.77
CA GLY A 7 1.29 8.76 32.95
C GLY A 7 0.63 8.09 34.18
N GLY A 8 0.15 6.86 34.04
CA GLY A 8 -0.49 6.12 35.13
C GLY A 8 -1.73 6.86 35.68
N ALA A 9 -1.95 6.74 37.00
CA ALA A 9 -3.09 7.40 37.65
C ALA A 9 -2.89 8.90 37.89
N ASP A 10 -1.66 9.39 37.81
CA ASP A 10 -1.30 10.75 38.22
C ASP A 10 -1.33 11.75 37.05
N LEU A 11 -1.23 11.27 35.81
CA LEU A 11 -1.20 12.09 34.61
C LEU A 11 -1.94 11.42 33.45
N ASP A 12 -2.97 12.10 32.93
CA ASP A 12 -3.67 11.64 31.73
C ASP A 12 -2.82 11.90 30.47
N THR A 13 -2.28 10.83 29.89
CA THR A 13 -1.50 10.84 28.66
C THR A 13 -2.26 10.26 27.46
N SER A 14 -3.57 10.06 27.59
CA SER A 14 -4.42 9.59 26.49
C SER A 14 -4.43 10.58 25.32
N HIS A 15 -5.00 10.20 24.18
CA HIS A 15 -5.13 11.07 23.02
C HIS A 15 -3.78 11.69 22.59
N CYS A 16 -2.75 10.85 22.42
CA CYS A 16 -1.39 11.23 22.01
C CYS A 16 -0.63 12.12 23.00
N TYR A 17 -0.57 11.73 24.28
CA TYR A 17 0.08 12.48 25.37
C TYR A 17 -0.54 13.85 25.66
N MET A 18 -1.70 14.17 25.07
CA MET A 18 -2.40 15.43 25.31
C MET A 18 -3.31 15.35 26.53
N GLY A 19 -3.89 14.18 26.80
CA GLY A 19 -4.96 13.97 27.77
C GLY A 19 -6.32 14.45 27.26
N GLN A 20 -7.38 13.92 27.86
CA GLN A 20 -8.78 14.16 27.52
C GLN A 20 -9.11 15.66 27.54
N ALA A 21 -8.73 16.37 28.60
CA ALA A 21 -9.10 17.79 28.76
C ALA A 21 -8.53 18.69 27.65
N ARG A 22 -7.32 18.40 27.17
CA ARG A 22 -6.70 19.13 26.06
C ARG A 22 -7.30 18.70 24.72
N TYR A 23 -7.57 17.40 24.55
CA TYR A 23 -8.25 16.86 23.39
C TYR A 23 -9.61 17.53 23.18
N ASP A 24 -10.45 17.62 24.23
CA ASP A 24 -11.77 18.24 24.15
C ASP A 24 -11.70 19.69 23.66
N GLN A 25 -10.77 20.49 24.21
CA GLN A 25 -10.54 21.87 23.75
C GLN A 25 -10.13 21.94 22.28
N LEU A 26 -9.33 20.99 21.79
CA LEU A 26 -8.90 20.98 20.39
C LEU A 26 -10.05 20.56 19.46
N VAL A 27 -10.91 19.63 19.90
CA VAL A 27 -12.10 19.23 19.16
C VAL A 27 -13.08 20.40 19.03
N ASP A 28 -13.28 21.18 20.10
CA ASP A 28 -14.12 22.39 20.07
C ASP A 28 -13.62 23.47 19.09
N LEU A 29 -12.33 23.45 18.74
CA LEU A 29 -11.73 24.36 17.78
C LEU A 29 -11.82 23.87 16.33
N LEU A 30 -12.14 22.59 16.11
CA LEU A 30 -12.26 22.05 14.77
C LEU A 30 -13.57 22.56 14.14
N PRO A 31 -13.51 23.33 13.03
CA PRO A 31 -14.70 23.63 12.28
C PRO A 31 -15.35 22.31 11.87
N ASP A 32 -16.66 22.22 12.06
CA ASP A 32 -17.45 21.08 11.63
C ASP A 32 -17.16 19.75 12.35
N ALA A 33 -16.46 19.73 13.51
CA ALA A 33 -16.17 18.50 14.27
C ALA A 33 -17.42 17.68 14.66
N HIS A 34 -18.58 18.31 14.72
CA HIS A 34 -19.86 17.66 15.01
C HIS A 34 -20.73 17.41 13.76
N THR A 35 -20.22 17.68 12.57
CA THR A 35 -20.93 17.44 11.32
C THR A 35 -20.72 16.03 10.81
N GLU A 36 -21.52 15.63 9.82
CA GLU A 36 -21.40 14.33 9.18
C GLU A 36 -20.16 14.20 8.27
N THR A 37 -19.44 15.28 7.98
CA THR A 37 -18.30 15.26 7.05
C THR A 37 -16.95 15.12 7.75
N ALA A 38 -16.86 15.46 9.04
CA ALA A 38 -15.66 15.31 9.83
C ALA A 38 -15.69 14.02 10.67
N ALA A 39 -14.61 13.25 10.61
CA ALA A 39 -14.41 12.09 11.46
C ALA A 39 -13.08 12.22 12.21
N ILE A 40 -13.10 11.95 13.51
CA ILE A 40 -11.89 11.80 14.32
C ILE A 40 -11.57 10.31 14.39
N VAL A 41 -10.32 9.98 14.07
CA VAL A 41 -9.82 8.60 14.07
C VAL A 41 -8.78 8.45 15.18
N GLY A 42 -9.19 7.81 16.26
CA GLY A 42 -8.32 7.36 17.34
C GLY A 42 -7.66 6.03 17.02
N ILE A 43 -6.33 5.98 17.10
CA ILE A 43 -5.56 4.75 16.89
C ILE A 43 -4.80 4.43 18.17
N ASP A 44 -5.06 3.25 18.72
CA ASP A 44 -4.39 2.76 19.93
C ASP A 44 -2.89 2.52 19.73
N GLU A 45 -2.19 2.23 20.82
CA GLU A 45 -0.80 1.81 20.79
C GLU A 45 -0.61 0.53 19.97
N ASN A 46 0.53 0.44 19.28
CA ASN A 46 0.91 -0.72 18.47
C ASN A 46 -0.16 -1.12 17.43
N THR A 47 -1.02 -0.19 17.01
CA THR A 47 -2.17 -0.45 16.14
C THR A 47 -2.06 0.35 14.85
N ALA A 48 -2.52 -0.23 13.74
CA ALA A 48 -2.58 0.39 12.44
C ALA A 48 -4.00 0.26 11.86
N LEU A 49 -4.46 1.33 11.20
CA LEU A 49 -5.64 1.32 10.36
C LEU A 49 -5.19 1.28 8.90
N ILE A 50 -5.55 0.21 8.19
CA ILE A 50 -5.31 0.08 6.76
C ILE A 50 -6.59 0.38 6.03
N ILE A 51 -6.56 1.31 5.08
CA ILE A 51 -7.67 1.60 4.18
C ILE A 51 -7.36 0.91 2.86
N GLU A 52 -8.31 0.12 2.34
CA GLU A 52 -8.23 -0.60 1.08
C GLU A 52 -9.25 0.01 0.11
N PRO A 53 -8.88 1.08 -0.64
CA PRO A 53 -9.85 1.87 -1.39
C PRO A 53 -10.59 1.08 -2.47
N GLY A 54 -9.90 0.12 -3.09
CA GLY A 54 -10.48 -0.74 -4.13
C GLY A 54 -11.60 -1.66 -3.63
N GLU A 55 -11.56 -2.03 -2.35
CA GLU A 55 -12.58 -2.88 -1.72
C GLU A 55 -13.61 -2.07 -0.93
N GLY A 56 -13.35 -0.78 -0.70
CA GLY A 56 -14.18 0.07 0.14
C GLY A 56 -14.16 -0.36 1.61
N GLN A 57 -13.08 -1.00 2.05
CA GLN A 57 -12.93 -1.56 3.40
C GLN A 57 -11.77 -0.91 4.16
N CYS A 58 -11.84 -1.02 5.47
CA CYS A 58 -10.79 -0.69 6.41
C CYS A 58 -10.48 -1.91 7.27
N ARG A 59 -9.21 -2.19 7.53
CA ARG A 59 -8.75 -3.29 8.38
C ARG A 59 -7.93 -2.75 9.55
N VAL A 60 -8.24 -3.21 10.75
CA VAL A 60 -7.46 -2.91 11.95
C VAL A 60 -6.39 -3.98 12.14
N MET A 61 -5.14 -3.58 12.27
CA MET A 61 -4.01 -4.49 12.51
C MET A 61 -3.30 -4.12 13.81
N GLY A 62 -2.86 -5.14 14.54
CA GLY A 62 -2.23 -4.98 15.87
C GLY A 62 -3.16 -5.39 17.02
N PRO A 63 -2.65 -5.34 18.26
CA PRO A 63 -3.37 -5.83 19.44
C PRO A 63 -4.36 -4.82 20.05
N GLY A 64 -4.28 -3.53 19.69
CA GLY A 64 -5.23 -2.50 20.13
C GLY A 64 -6.42 -2.38 19.19
N GLY A 65 -7.09 -1.23 19.21
CA GLY A 65 -8.21 -0.94 18.33
C GLY A 65 -8.17 0.44 17.70
N VAL A 66 -9.22 0.71 16.92
CA VAL A 66 -9.47 1.99 16.27
C VAL A 66 -10.81 2.52 16.75
N THR A 67 -10.83 3.77 17.19
CA THR A 67 -12.02 4.48 17.63
C THR A 67 -12.36 5.54 16.59
N ILE A 68 -13.57 5.48 16.03
CA ILE A 68 -14.10 6.47 15.08
C ILE A 68 -15.15 7.31 15.79
N ILE A 69 -14.95 8.62 15.80
CA ILE A 69 -15.93 9.58 16.31
C ILE A 69 -16.44 10.43 15.15
N ARG A 70 -17.74 10.38 14.89
CA ARG A 70 -18.38 11.09 13.78
C ARG A 70 -19.85 11.34 14.07
N ALA A 71 -20.36 12.53 13.73
CA ALA A 71 -21.76 12.90 13.96
C ALA A 71 -22.26 12.61 15.40
N GLY A 72 -21.40 12.83 16.40
CA GLY A 72 -21.67 12.55 17.81
C GLY A 72 -21.70 11.06 18.20
N GLN A 73 -21.44 10.15 17.26
CA GLN A 73 -21.36 8.71 17.51
C GLN A 73 -19.92 8.28 17.68
N THR A 74 -19.69 7.34 18.59
CA THR A 74 -18.38 6.70 18.81
C THR A 74 -18.49 5.22 18.47
N HIS A 75 -17.64 4.75 17.57
CA HIS A 75 -17.55 3.36 17.16
C HIS A 75 -16.15 2.83 17.44
N HIS A 76 -16.06 1.69 18.11
CA HIS A 76 -14.78 1.03 18.37
C HIS A 76 -14.65 -0.26 17.55
N PHE A 77 -13.49 -0.44 16.93
CA PHE A 77 -13.14 -1.58 16.10
C PHE A 77 -11.89 -2.24 16.68
N ALA A 78 -12.02 -3.49 17.14
CA ALA A 78 -10.91 -4.23 17.74
C ALA A 78 -9.87 -4.66 16.69
N GLY A 79 -8.66 -4.96 17.15
CA GLY A 79 -7.58 -5.54 16.35
C GLY A 79 -8.04 -6.79 15.58
N GLY A 80 -7.69 -6.86 14.30
CA GLY A 80 -8.08 -7.94 13.39
C GLY A 80 -9.48 -7.78 12.78
N SER A 81 -10.25 -6.76 13.16
CA SER A 81 -11.54 -6.49 12.54
C SER A 81 -11.43 -5.76 11.19
N THR A 82 -12.47 -5.91 10.38
CA THR A 82 -12.67 -5.17 9.13
C THR A 82 -14.00 -4.43 9.20
N PHE A 83 -14.05 -3.21 8.67
CA PHE A 83 -15.26 -2.39 8.61
C PHE A 83 -15.32 -1.54 7.34
N PRO A 84 -16.53 -1.10 6.90
CA PRO A 84 -16.68 -0.30 5.69
C PRO A 84 -15.96 1.04 5.77
N ALA A 85 -15.28 1.46 4.70
CA ALA A 85 -14.61 2.77 4.63
C ALA A 85 -15.59 3.95 4.76
N THR A 86 -16.89 3.72 4.53
CA THR A 86 -17.96 4.71 4.75
C THR A 86 -18.13 5.10 6.22
N MET A 87 -17.55 4.35 7.17
CA MET A 87 -17.47 4.77 8.57
C MET A 87 -16.63 6.04 8.73
N LEU A 88 -15.60 6.23 7.89
CA LEU A 88 -14.70 7.38 7.94
C LEU A 88 -15.28 8.65 7.32
N GLY A 89 -16.33 8.53 6.49
CA GLY A 89 -16.82 9.65 5.70
C GLY A 89 -17.73 9.21 4.56
N PRO A 90 -18.16 10.14 3.69
CA PRO A 90 -18.79 9.81 2.41
C PRO A 90 -17.75 9.24 1.42
N PHE A 91 -17.11 8.13 1.79
CA PHE A 91 -16.05 7.51 1.01
C PHE A 91 -16.56 7.06 -0.36
N HIS A 92 -15.88 7.50 -1.41
CA HIS A 92 -16.07 7.00 -2.77
C HIS A 92 -14.72 7.02 -3.50
N LEU A 93 -14.52 6.09 -4.43
CA LEU A 93 -13.41 6.20 -5.37
C LEU A 93 -13.69 7.35 -6.33
N PRO A 94 -12.70 8.20 -6.64
CA PRO A 94 -12.87 9.21 -7.67
C PRO A 94 -13.06 8.52 -9.03
N ALA A 95 -13.98 9.04 -9.84
CA ALA A 95 -14.01 8.71 -11.27
C ALA A 95 -12.70 9.21 -11.91
N GLY A 96 -12.23 8.56 -12.97
CA GLY A 96 -10.84 8.72 -13.47
C GLY A 96 -10.35 10.17 -13.58
N ASP A 97 -11.14 11.04 -14.22
CA ASP A 97 -10.84 12.46 -14.45
C ASP A 97 -11.34 13.40 -13.33
N SER A 98 -11.95 12.87 -12.27
CA SER A 98 -12.63 13.67 -11.24
C SER A 98 -11.68 14.65 -10.56
N GLY A 99 -11.99 15.95 -10.69
CA GLY A 99 -11.23 17.03 -10.06
C GLY A 99 -9.91 17.38 -10.76
N LEU A 100 -9.60 16.78 -11.91
CA LEU A 100 -8.38 17.04 -12.66
C LEU A 100 -8.65 17.89 -13.91
N PRO A 101 -7.75 18.84 -14.27
CA PRO A 101 -7.86 19.53 -15.56
C PRO A 101 -7.75 18.53 -16.72
N GLN A 102 -8.71 18.60 -17.65
CA GLN A 102 -8.77 17.74 -18.84
C GLN A 102 -7.42 17.54 -19.58
N PRO A 103 -6.62 18.58 -19.88
CA PRO A 103 -5.36 18.37 -20.60
C PRO A 103 -4.35 17.52 -19.82
N VAL A 104 -4.35 17.60 -18.48
CA VAL A 104 -3.47 16.79 -17.61
C VAL A 104 -3.91 15.33 -17.63
N TRP A 105 -5.22 15.08 -17.60
CA TRP A 105 -5.78 13.75 -17.68
C TRP A 105 -5.46 13.06 -19.01
N GLU A 106 -5.70 13.76 -20.12
CA GLU A 106 -5.43 13.27 -21.47
C GLU A 106 -3.94 12.96 -21.68
N GLU A 107 -3.05 13.85 -21.23
CA GLU A 107 -1.61 13.62 -21.31
C GLU A 107 -1.19 12.38 -20.50
N THR A 108 -1.71 12.22 -19.28
CA THR A 108 -1.42 11.07 -18.42
C THR A 108 -1.89 9.77 -19.07
N GLN A 109 -3.10 9.77 -19.62
CA GLN A 109 -3.68 8.61 -20.29
C GLN A 109 -2.88 8.24 -21.55
N SER A 110 -2.47 9.23 -22.34
CA SER A 110 -1.64 9.02 -23.53
C SER A 110 -0.27 8.42 -23.18
N ARG A 111 0.42 8.99 -22.19
CA ARG A 111 1.72 8.48 -21.72
C ARG A 111 1.61 7.06 -21.18
N ARG A 112 0.54 6.76 -20.44
CA ARG A 112 0.27 5.42 -19.91
C ARG A 112 -0.02 4.41 -21.03
N ALA A 113 -0.83 4.79 -22.02
CA ALA A 113 -1.11 3.95 -23.18
C ALA A 113 0.15 3.67 -24.00
N ALA A 114 0.99 4.69 -24.23
CA ALA A 114 2.27 4.55 -24.92
C ALA A 114 3.24 3.64 -24.15
N ALA A 115 3.33 3.79 -22.81
CA ALA A 115 4.15 2.92 -21.98
C ALA A 115 3.67 1.45 -22.01
N TYR A 116 2.35 1.24 -22.02
CA TYR A 116 1.76 -0.08 -22.13
C TYR A 116 2.03 -0.72 -23.50
N ALA A 117 1.81 0.03 -24.59
CA ALA A 117 2.13 -0.42 -25.96
C ALA A 117 3.62 -0.78 -26.09
N LYS A 118 4.52 0.08 -25.60
CA LYS A 118 5.96 -0.18 -25.59
C LYS A 118 6.34 -1.42 -24.79
N ARG A 119 5.62 -1.73 -23.70
CA ARG A 119 5.81 -2.96 -22.92
C ARG A 119 5.30 -4.18 -23.68
N GLN A 120 4.21 -4.08 -24.44
CA GLN A 120 3.70 -5.18 -25.27
C GLN A 120 4.57 -5.46 -26.51
N GLU A 121 5.22 -4.43 -27.05
CA GLU A 121 6.18 -4.55 -28.16
C GLU A 121 7.52 -5.16 -27.74
N ARG A 122 7.74 -5.32 -26.43
CA ARG A 122 8.97 -5.95 -25.92
C ARG A 122 8.95 -7.42 -26.37
N PRO A 123 9.99 -7.89 -27.08
CA PRO A 123 10.02 -9.27 -27.54
C PRO A 123 9.92 -10.21 -26.33
N GLU A 124 9.25 -11.34 -26.50
CA GLU A 124 9.31 -12.43 -25.54
C GLU A 124 10.64 -13.18 -25.70
N PRO A 125 11.24 -13.68 -24.59
CA PRO A 125 12.44 -14.49 -24.69
C PRO A 125 12.20 -15.72 -25.57
N PRO A 126 13.01 -15.96 -26.62
CA PRO A 126 12.89 -17.14 -27.44
C PRO A 126 12.98 -18.42 -26.60
N ALA A 127 12.36 -19.51 -27.05
CA ALA A 127 12.38 -20.79 -26.34
C ALA A 127 13.80 -21.28 -25.98
N ALA A 128 14.80 -20.98 -26.81
CA ALA A 128 16.20 -21.27 -26.52
C ALA A 128 16.74 -20.50 -25.30
N VAL A 129 16.35 -19.24 -25.13
CA VAL A 129 16.75 -18.42 -23.97
C VAL A 129 16.06 -18.90 -22.70
N LEU A 130 14.77 -19.24 -22.78
CA LEU A 130 14.02 -19.83 -21.66
C LEU A 130 14.66 -21.16 -21.20
N ALA A 131 15.01 -22.04 -22.14
CA ALA A 131 15.69 -23.30 -21.82
C ALA A 131 17.06 -23.07 -21.14
N LEU A 132 17.82 -22.05 -21.57
CA LEU A 132 19.08 -21.68 -20.90
C LEU A 132 18.84 -21.13 -19.49
N MET A 133 17.75 -20.39 -19.26
CA MET A 133 17.39 -19.89 -17.94
C MET A 133 17.02 -21.03 -16.98
N GLU A 134 16.23 -22.01 -17.46
CA GLU A 134 15.87 -23.20 -16.70
C GLU A 134 17.11 -24.04 -16.36
N ALA A 135 17.99 -24.30 -17.34
CA ALA A 135 19.25 -25.00 -17.11
C ALA A 135 20.13 -24.27 -16.09
N ARG A 136 20.16 -22.93 -16.14
CA ARG A 136 20.90 -22.13 -15.17
C ARG A 136 20.30 -22.25 -13.76
N ALA A 137 18.97 -22.27 -13.66
CA ALA A 137 18.29 -22.44 -12.39
C ALA A 137 18.62 -23.81 -11.76
N ALA A 138 18.61 -24.88 -12.55
CA ALA A 138 19.04 -26.21 -12.12
C ALA A 138 20.51 -26.23 -11.66
N ALA A 139 21.42 -25.64 -12.43
CA ALA A 139 22.83 -25.52 -12.05
C ALA A 139 23.03 -24.79 -10.72
N ARG A 140 22.25 -23.74 -10.43
CA ARG A 140 22.29 -23.05 -9.13
C ARG A 140 21.76 -23.91 -7.99
N GLN A 141 20.71 -24.70 -8.21
CA GLN A 141 20.19 -25.64 -7.20
C GLN A 141 21.22 -26.72 -6.85
N GLU A 142 22.01 -27.15 -7.82
CA GLU A 142 23.13 -28.08 -7.64
C GLU A 142 24.42 -27.41 -7.12
N ALA A 143 24.39 -26.10 -6.83
CA ALA A 143 25.54 -25.28 -6.45
C ALA A 143 26.70 -25.30 -7.47
N ASN A 144 26.41 -25.60 -8.74
CA ASN A 144 27.35 -25.56 -9.85
C ASN A 144 27.43 -24.13 -10.42
N TRP A 145 28.17 -23.27 -9.70
CA TRP A 145 28.29 -21.85 -10.04
C TRP A 145 28.96 -21.59 -11.39
N ALA A 146 29.96 -22.39 -11.75
CA ALA A 146 30.69 -22.26 -13.02
C ALA A 146 29.77 -22.49 -14.23
N GLU A 147 28.92 -23.53 -14.17
CA GLU A 147 27.93 -23.79 -15.22
C GLU A 147 26.86 -22.69 -15.27
N ALA A 148 26.39 -22.22 -14.11
CA ALA A 148 25.42 -21.14 -14.04
C ALA A 148 25.94 -19.83 -14.68
N ASP A 149 27.22 -19.51 -14.52
CA ASP A 149 27.86 -18.34 -15.12
C ASP A 149 28.09 -18.51 -16.63
N SER A 150 28.48 -19.71 -17.07
CA SER A 150 28.56 -20.06 -18.50
C SER A 150 27.21 -19.90 -19.21
N LEU A 151 26.13 -20.40 -18.60
CA LEU A 151 24.77 -20.26 -19.12
C LEU A 151 24.31 -18.79 -19.13
N ARG A 152 24.70 -17.99 -18.12
CA ARG A 152 24.44 -16.54 -18.13
C ARG A 152 25.15 -15.84 -19.28
N ALA A 153 26.39 -16.21 -19.61
CA ALA A 153 27.11 -15.66 -20.75
C ALA A 153 26.43 -16.00 -22.09
N ARG A 154 25.97 -17.25 -22.26
CA ARG A 154 25.23 -17.67 -23.46
C ARG A 154 23.90 -16.93 -23.64
N ILE A 155 23.19 -16.67 -22.54
CA ILE A 155 21.96 -15.84 -22.56
C ILE A 155 22.29 -14.41 -23.00
N LYS A 156 23.40 -13.86 -22.51
CA LYS A 156 23.90 -12.53 -22.92
C LYS A 156 24.27 -12.47 -24.41
N GLU A 157 24.95 -13.49 -24.92
CA GLU A 157 25.29 -13.62 -26.34
C GLU A 157 24.06 -13.73 -27.24
N ALA A 158 22.97 -14.34 -26.74
CA ALA A 158 21.69 -14.37 -27.43
C ALA A 158 20.95 -13.02 -27.43
N GLY A 159 21.52 -11.97 -26.84
CA GLY A 159 20.92 -10.63 -26.76
C GLY A 159 20.01 -10.43 -25.56
N TRP A 160 20.15 -11.24 -24.50
CA TRP A 160 19.27 -11.17 -23.33
C TRP A 160 20.06 -11.04 -22.02
N GLN A 161 19.54 -10.27 -21.08
CA GLN A 161 20.10 -10.14 -19.74
C GLN A 161 19.13 -10.69 -18.71
N ILE A 162 19.65 -11.42 -17.73
CA ILE A 162 18.87 -11.88 -16.58
C ILE A 162 18.88 -10.81 -15.48
N MET A 163 17.69 -10.43 -15.03
CA MET A 163 17.45 -9.63 -13.83
C MET A 163 16.81 -10.49 -12.75
N ASP A 164 17.37 -10.50 -11.55
CA ASP A 164 16.77 -11.19 -10.41
C ASP A 164 15.74 -10.26 -9.75
N THR A 165 14.49 -10.73 -9.65
CA THR A 165 13.40 -10.00 -8.97
C THR A 165 12.83 -10.84 -7.81
N PRO A 166 12.06 -10.25 -6.89
CA PRO A 166 11.38 -11.01 -5.83
C PRO A 166 10.44 -12.11 -6.35
N ASP A 167 9.91 -11.94 -7.57
CA ASP A 167 9.02 -12.89 -8.24
C ASP A 167 9.78 -13.94 -9.07
N GLY A 168 11.12 -13.89 -9.08
CA GLY A 168 12.00 -14.81 -9.81
C GLY A 168 12.85 -14.13 -10.89
N PRO A 169 13.79 -14.87 -11.52
CA PRO A 169 14.66 -14.33 -12.55
C PRO A 169 13.87 -14.03 -13.85
N GLN A 170 13.97 -12.81 -14.35
CA GLN A 170 13.34 -12.35 -15.60
C GLN A 170 14.42 -12.09 -16.67
N ALA A 171 14.10 -12.40 -17.93
CA ALA A 171 14.97 -12.06 -19.07
C ALA A 171 14.48 -10.77 -19.74
N GLU A 172 15.44 -9.87 -19.97
CA GLU A 172 15.21 -8.61 -20.66
C GLU A 172 16.08 -8.53 -21.92
N PRO A 173 15.55 -8.05 -23.06
CA PRO A 173 16.37 -7.84 -24.25
C PRO A 173 17.42 -6.76 -23.99
N LEU A 174 18.63 -6.98 -24.52
CA LEU A 174 19.77 -6.05 -24.48
C LEU A 174 19.63 -4.90 -25.49
#